data_AF-M0C370-F1
#
_entry.id   AF-M0C370-F1
#
_cell.length_a   1.000
_cell.length_b   1.000
_cell.length_c   1.000
_cell.angle_alpha   90.00
_cell.angle_beta   90.00
_cell.angle_gamma   90.00
#
_symmetry.space_group_name_H-M   'P 1'
#
loop_
_entity.id
_entity.type
_entity.pdbx_description
1 polymer ?
#
loop_
_entity_poly.entity_id
_entity_poly.type
_entity_poly.pdbx_seq_one_letter_code
_entity_poly.pdbx_strand_id
1 'polypeptide(L)'
;MSLALVVLAYLVVVPLLVLGHELAHAAMGLALLPGTVRVTVGSDPRWELSLGRLEISLDPSGWRSWWPGYCRTETAPEGYRGAAFVLIGPISSLVFAVGLLDAASMATEAVTIVCQAGAYWAFISVLATAVPVTYPDWMPAYGGHPSDGKQAIRYLRE
;
A
#
# COMPACT_ATOMS: atom_id res chain seq x y z
N MET A 1 14.29 -11.22 -20.51
CA MET A 1 13.26 -11.11 -19.44
C MET A 1 12.05 -11.95 -19.85
N SER A 2 11.73 -13.01 -19.12
CA SER A 2 10.56 -13.85 -19.45
C SER A 2 9.28 -13.13 -19.05
N LEU A 3 8.38 -12.87 -20.00
CA LEU A 3 7.07 -12.24 -19.77
C LEU A 3 6.29 -12.93 -18.63
N ALA A 4 6.42 -14.26 -18.52
CA ALA A 4 5.77 -15.04 -17.47
C ALA A 4 6.21 -14.63 -16.06
N LEU A 5 7.50 -14.31 -15.85
CA LEU A 5 8.01 -13.86 -14.55
C LEU A 5 7.50 -12.47 -14.18
N VAL A 6 7.35 -11.58 -15.17
CA VAL A 6 6.78 -10.24 -14.96
C VAL A 6 5.30 -10.34 -14.60
N VAL A 7 4.55 -11.18 -15.31
CA VAL A 7 3.14 -11.45 -14.99
C VAL A 7 3.00 -12.05 -13.59
N LEU A 8 3.86 -12.99 -13.22
CA LEU A 8 3.89 -13.56 -11.87
C LEU A 8 4.17 -12.48 -10.81
N ALA A 9 5.14 -11.61 -11.04
CA ALA A 9 5.42 -10.49 -10.15
C ALA A 9 4.19 -9.57 -9.99
N TYR A 10 3.50 -9.24 -11.09
CA TYR A 10 2.29 -8.43 -11.04
C TYR A 10 1.10 -9.11 -10.33
N LEU A 11 0.92 -10.41 -10.50
CA LEU A 11 -0.22 -11.13 -9.91
C LEU A 11 0.00 -11.53 -8.44
N VAL A 12 1.26 -11.62 -7.99
CA VAL A 12 1.59 -12.11 -6.65
C VAL A 12 2.31 -11.05 -5.83
N VAL A 13 3.40 -10.48 -6.34
CA VAL A 13 4.24 -9.56 -5.55
C VAL A 13 3.53 -8.22 -5.35
N VAL A 14 2.91 -7.67 -6.40
CA VAL A 14 2.20 -6.39 -6.31
C VAL A 14 1.08 -6.39 -5.26
N PRO A 15 0.11 -7.32 -5.23
CA PRO A 15 -0.92 -7.31 -4.19
C PRO A 15 -0.35 -7.51 -2.78
N LEU A 16 0.76 -8.26 -2.63
CA LEU A 16 1.44 -8.38 -1.33
C LEU A 16 2.09 -7.07 -0.91
N LEU A 17 2.67 -6.31 -1.84
CA LEU A 17 3.24 -4.98 -1.57
C LEU A 17 2.15 -3.98 -1.19
N VAL A 18 1.03 -3.96 -1.92
CA VAL A 18 -0.13 -3.12 -1.60
C VAL A 18 -0.68 -3.49 -0.23
N LEU A 19 -0.89 -4.78 0.04
CA LEU A 19 -1.33 -5.25 1.34
C LEU A 19 -0.35 -4.85 2.45
N GLY A 20 0.96 -4.98 2.22
CA GLY A 20 1.99 -4.56 3.16
C GLY A 20 1.93 -3.05 3.46
N HIS A 21 1.70 -2.22 2.44
CA HIS A 21 1.49 -0.78 2.58
C HIS A 21 0.27 -0.47 3.45
N GLU A 22 -0.89 -1.07 3.14
CA GLU A 22 -2.12 -0.83 3.89
C GLU A 22 -2.08 -1.40 5.32
N LEU A 23 -1.41 -2.54 5.52
CA LEU A 23 -1.18 -3.10 6.85
C LEU A 23 -0.26 -2.21 7.68
N ALA A 24 0.69 -1.48 7.07
CA ALA A 24 1.51 -0.53 7.80
C ALA A 24 0.67 0.64 8.34
N HIS A 25 -0.24 1.19 7.52
CA HIS A 25 -1.24 2.16 7.99
C HIS A 25 -2.07 1.56 9.12
N ALA A 26 -2.54 0.33 8.95
CA ALA A 26 -3.38 -0.31 9.95
C ALA A 26 -2.66 -0.53 11.27
N ALA A 27 -1.39 -0.96 11.24
CA ALA A 27 -0.57 -1.11 12.43
C ALA A 27 -0.43 0.23 13.19
N MET A 28 -0.21 1.33 12.46
CA MET A 28 -0.15 2.66 13.07
C MET A 28 -1.52 3.12 13.61
N GLY A 29 -2.61 2.84 12.88
CA GLY A 29 -3.97 3.13 13.32
C GLY A 29 -4.35 2.38 14.60
N LEU A 30 -4.04 1.09 14.67
CA LEU A 30 -4.27 0.26 15.86
C LEU A 30 -3.48 0.74 17.08
N ALA A 31 -2.25 1.24 16.86
CA ALA A 31 -1.38 1.75 17.91
C ALA A 31 -1.78 3.14 18.44
N LEU A 32 -2.23 4.04 17.56
CA LEU A 32 -2.41 5.46 17.89
C LEU A 32 -3.86 5.92 18.07
N LEU A 33 -4.81 5.19 17.47
CA LEU A 33 -6.21 5.60 17.39
C LEU A 33 -7.08 4.58 18.12
N PRO A 34 -8.21 4.99 18.71
CA PRO A 34 -9.25 4.07 19.16
C PRO A 34 -10.14 3.60 17.98
N GLY A 35 -10.96 2.58 18.22
CA GLY A 35 -11.92 2.08 17.23
C GLY A 35 -11.37 1.05 16.25
N THR A 36 -12.18 0.66 15.29
CA THR A 36 -11.83 -0.37 14.31
C THR A 36 -10.99 0.20 13.16
N VAL A 37 -10.09 -0.62 12.63
CA VAL A 37 -9.24 -0.29 11.47
C VAL A 37 -9.48 -1.33 10.38
N ARG A 38 -9.88 -0.86 9.20
CA ARG A 38 -10.22 -1.70 8.05
C ARG A 38 -9.21 -1.51 6.93
N VAL A 39 -8.61 -2.61 6.50
CA VAL A 39 -7.77 -2.70 5.31
C VAL A 39 -8.58 -3.31 4.18
N THR A 40 -8.51 -2.73 2.99
CA THR A 40 -9.14 -3.26 1.78
C THR A 40 -8.13 -3.28 0.64
N VAL A 41 -7.99 -4.43 -0.01
CA VAL A 41 -7.18 -4.57 -1.24
C VAL A 41 -8.07 -5.09 -2.37
N GLY A 42 -8.14 -4.35 -3.46
CA GLY A 42 -9.06 -4.49 -4.57
C GLY A 42 -10.36 -3.69 -4.38
N SER A 43 -11.40 -4.00 -5.14
CA SER A 43 -12.59 -3.12 -5.26
C SER A 43 -13.91 -3.81 -4.92
N ASP A 44 -13.99 -5.13 -5.07
CA ASP A 44 -15.16 -5.96 -4.78
C ASP A 44 -14.77 -7.11 -3.82
N PRO A 45 -14.67 -6.85 -2.50
CA PRO A 45 -14.10 -7.79 -1.54
C PRO A 45 -14.89 -9.09 -1.49
N ARG A 46 -14.16 -10.21 -1.55
CA ARG A 46 -14.73 -11.58 -1.48
C ARG A 46 -14.25 -12.35 -0.28
N TRP A 47 -13.11 -11.97 0.28
CA TRP A 47 -12.54 -12.57 1.47
C TRP A 47 -12.49 -11.52 2.56
N GLU A 48 -13.02 -11.87 3.72
CA GLU A 48 -13.05 -11.00 4.89
C GLU A 48 -12.45 -11.76 6.07
N LEU A 49 -11.59 -11.08 6.81
CA LEU A 49 -10.96 -11.57 8.02
C LEU A 49 -11.00 -10.48 9.08
N SER A 50 -11.53 -10.81 10.27
CA SER A 50 -11.51 -9.90 11.42
C SER A 50 -10.65 -10.49 12.52
N LEU A 51 -9.72 -9.70 13.04
CA LEU A 51 -8.85 -10.04 14.16
C LEU A 51 -8.86 -8.89 15.18
N GLY A 52 -9.71 -9.01 16.20
CA GLY A 52 -9.88 -7.95 17.20
C GLY A 52 -10.39 -6.66 16.55
N ARG A 53 -9.60 -5.59 16.61
CA ARG A 53 -9.91 -4.27 16.03
C ARG A 53 -9.48 -4.13 14.57
N LEU A 54 -8.87 -5.15 13.98
CA LEU A 54 -8.41 -5.16 12.59
C LEU A 54 -9.41 -5.93 11.73
N GLU A 55 -9.86 -5.33 10.64
CA GLU A 55 -10.66 -5.97 9.60
C GLU A 55 -9.88 -5.91 8.29
N ILE A 56 -9.80 -7.03 7.57
CA ILE A 56 -9.10 -7.14 6.30
C ILE A 56 -10.08 -7.68 5.27
N SER A 57 -10.24 -6.95 4.17
CA SER A 57 -11.07 -7.31 3.04
C SER A 57 -10.21 -7.44 1.78
N LEU A 58 -10.22 -8.59 1.12
CA LEU A 58 -9.42 -8.87 -0.07
C LEU A 58 -10.33 -9.23 -1.25
N ASP A 59 -10.04 -8.63 -2.40
CA ASP A 59 -10.63 -8.93 -3.69
C ASP A 59 -9.56 -9.47 -4.64
N PRO A 60 -9.52 -10.79 -4.87
CA PRO A 60 -8.58 -11.42 -5.81
C PRO A 60 -8.71 -10.93 -7.25
N SER A 61 -9.80 -10.25 -7.62
CA SER A 61 -9.99 -9.66 -8.95
C SER A 61 -9.41 -8.26 -9.10
N GLY A 62 -8.77 -7.73 -8.05
CA GLY A 62 -8.12 -6.41 -8.02
C GLY A 62 -7.04 -6.20 -9.09
N TRP A 63 -6.46 -7.27 -9.67
CA TRP A 63 -5.53 -7.14 -10.80
C TRP A 63 -6.12 -6.39 -12.00
N ARG A 64 -7.45 -6.38 -12.15
CA ARG A 64 -8.16 -5.64 -13.21
C ARG A 64 -8.15 -4.12 -13.01
N SER A 65 -7.95 -3.67 -11.77
CA SER A 65 -7.95 -2.27 -11.35
C SER A 65 -6.63 -1.82 -10.74
N TRP A 66 -5.54 -2.54 -11.02
CA TRP A 66 -4.18 -2.28 -10.52
C TRP A 66 -4.01 -2.47 -9.01
N TRP A 67 -4.78 -3.39 -8.43
CA TRP A 67 -4.71 -3.75 -7.01
C TRP A 67 -4.83 -2.53 -6.09
N PRO A 68 -5.94 -1.78 -6.13
CA PRO A 68 -6.09 -0.62 -5.26
C PRO A 68 -6.08 -1.04 -3.79
N GLY A 69 -5.49 -0.22 -2.94
CA GLY A 69 -5.41 -0.41 -1.49
C GLY A 69 -6.02 0.77 -0.75
N TYR A 70 -6.71 0.49 0.35
CA TYR A 70 -7.19 1.50 1.29
C TYR A 70 -7.11 1.01 2.72
N CYS A 71 -6.74 1.92 3.62
CA CYS A 71 -6.86 1.76 5.05
C CYS A 71 -7.78 2.84 5.61
N ARG A 72 -8.81 2.43 6.34
CA ARG A 72 -9.80 3.32 6.96
C ARG A 72 -9.86 3.07 8.45
N THR A 73 -9.99 4.13 9.22
CA THR A 73 -10.12 4.09 10.67
C THR A 73 -11.48 4.66 11.06
N GLU A 74 -12.10 4.09 12.09
CA GLU A 74 -13.37 4.58 12.63
C GLU A 74 -13.21 5.98 13.25
N THR A 75 -12.10 6.18 13.97
CA THR A 75 -11.72 7.48 14.50
C THR A 75 -10.91 8.23 13.45
N ALA A 76 -11.35 9.45 13.12
CA ALA A 76 -10.58 10.35 12.27
C ALA A 76 -9.26 10.73 12.98
N PRO A 77 -8.10 10.48 12.36
CA PRO A 77 -6.84 10.89 12.97
C PRO A 77 -6.63 12.40 12.80
N GLU A 78 -5.88 13.00 13.70
CA GLU A 78 -5.59 14.44 13.72
C GLU A 78 -4.14 14.71 14.11
N GLY A 79 -3.63 15.89 13.77
CA GLY A 79 -2.30 16.35 14.17
C GLY A 79 -1.17 15.38 13.78
N TYR A 80 -0.21 15.23 14.69
CA TYR A 80 0.94 14.33 14.49
C TYR A 80 0.52 12.85 14.33
N ARG A 81 -0.60 12.42 14.93
CA ARG A 81 -1.07 11.04 14.81
C ARG A 81 -1.57 10.74 13.41
N GLY A 82 -2.27 11.70 12.79
CA GLY A 82 -2.69 11.62 11.39
C GLY A 82 -1.52 11.61 10.44
N ALA A 83 -0.53 12.49 10.66
CA ALA A 83 0.69 12.49 9.87
C ALA A 83 1.45 11.16 9.97
N ALA A 84 1.62 10.62 11.18
CA ALA A 84 2.25 9.31 11.39
C ALA A 84 1.44 8.17 10.73
N PHE A 85 0.11 8.20 10.89
CA PHE A 85 -0.80 7.23 10.29
C PHE A 85 -0.66 7.15 8.78
N VAL A 86 -0.57 8.28 8.06
CA VAL A 86 -0.47 8.26 6.59
C VAL A 86 0.98 8.12 6.09
N LEU A 87 1.99 8.62 6.79
CA LEU A 87 3.38 8.51 6.30
C LEU A 87 3.97 7.11 6.42
N ILE A 88 3.42 6.26 7.31
CA ILE A 88 3.94 4.90 7.50
C ILE A 88 3.76 4.01 6.26
N GLY A 89 2.73 4.25 5.43
CA GLY A 89 2.49 3.53 4.18
C GLY A 89 3.67 3.70 3.21
N PRO A 90 3.99 4.93 2.76
CA PRO A 90 5.15 5.18 1.92
C PRO A 90 6.48 4.73 2.56
N ILE A 91 6.66 4.90 3.88
CA ILE A 91 7.86 4.43 4.58
C ILE A 91 7.99 2.90 4.47
N SER A 92 6.91 2.15 4.70
CA SER A 92 6.93 0.69 4.57
C SER A 92 7.22 0.24 3.13
N SER A 93 6.69 0.96 2.13
CA SER A 93 6.95 0.68 0.72
C SER A 93 8.41 0.91 0.35
N LEU A 94 9.05 1.93 0.93
CA LEU A 94 10.47 2.16 0.75
C LEU A 94 11.31 1.04 1.39
N VAL A 95 10.93 0.57 2.59
CA VAL A 95 11.57 -0.57 3.24
C VAL A 95 11.44 -1.83 2.39
N PHE A 96 10.27 -2.11 1.83
CA PHE A 96 10.09 -3.23 0.90
C PHE A 96 10.94 -3.08 -0.36
N ALA A 97 11.02 -1.89 -0.94
CA ALA A 97 11.83 -1.64 -2.14
C ALA A 97 13.31 -1.96 -1.87
N VAL A 98 13.87 -1.46 -0.77
CA VAL A 98 15.26 -1.73 -0.36
C VAL A 98 15.48 -3.21 -0.07
N GLY A 99 14.59 -3.83 0.71
CA GLY A 99 14.70 -5.24 1.07
C GLY A 99 14.62 -6.18 -0.15
N LEU A 100 13.78 -5.85 -1.13
CA LEU A 100 13.70 -6.62 -2.37
C LEU A 100 14.95 -6.47 -3.25
N LEU A 101 15.57 -5.28 -3.30
CA LEU A 101 16.84 -5.09 -4.01
C LEU A 101 17.98 -5.88 -3.35
N ASP A 102 18.03 -5.88 -2.02
CA ASP A 102 18.99 -6.68 -1.26
C ASP A 102 18.81 -8.17 -1.55
N ALA A 103 17.57 -8.68 -1.44
CA ALA A 103 17.24 -10.07 -1.77
C ALA A 103 17.60 -10.44 -3.22
N ALA A 104 17.42 -9.52 -4.17
CA ALA A 104 17.76 -9.74 -5.56
C ALA A 104 19.26 -9.98 -5.79
N SER A 105 20.13 -9.43 -4.93
CA SER A 105 21.59 -9.55 -5.04
C SER A 105 22.14 -10.93 -4.65
N MET A 106 21.36 -11.72 -3.90
CA MET A 106 21.75 -13.02 -3.37
C MET A 106 21.02 -14.19 -4.03
N ALA A 107 20.17 -13.94 -5.02
CA ALA A 107 19.22 -14.91 -5.52
C ALA A 107 19.57 -15.48 -6.90
N THR A 108 18.80 -16.49 -7.32
CA THR A 108 18.86 -17.02 -8.69
C THR A 108 18.33 -15.99 -9.69
N GLU A 109 18.71 -16.08 -10.96
CA GLU A 109 18.29 -15.12 -12.00
C GLU A 109 16.77 -14.88 -12.04
N ALA A 110 15.97 -15.95 -11.95
CA ALA A 110 14.51 -15.85 -11.96
C ALA A 110 13.97 -15.07 -10.74
N VAL A 111 14.53 -15.32 -9.55
CA VAL A 111 14.15 -14.63 -8.32
C VAL A 111 14.62 -13.18 -8.36
N THR A 112 15.84 -12.91 -8.85
CA THR A 112 16.35 -11.55 -9.08
C THR A 112 15.40 -10.73 -9.95
N ILE A 113 14.88 -11.28 -11.05
CA ILE A 113 13.91 -10.59 -11.92
C ILE A 113 12.64 -10.23 -11.15
N VAL A 114 12.07 -11.18 -10.41
CA VAL A 114 10.84 -10.97 -9.64
C VAL A 114 11.04 -9.94 -8.53
N CYS A 115 12.15 -10.03 -7.79
CA CYS A 115 12.51 -9.08 -6.74
C CYS A 115 12.76 -7.67 -7.30
N GLN A 116 13.47 -7.53 -8.42
CA GLN A 116 13.67 -6.24 -9.07
C GLN A 116 12.35 -5.63 -9.54
N ALA A 117 11.47 -6.42 -10.17
CA ALA A 117 10.14 -5.96 -10.58
C ALA A 117 9.32 -5.48 -9.38
N GLY A 118 9.32 -6.24 -8.29
CA GLY A 118 8.67 -5.85 -7.04
C GLY A 118 9.28 -4.59 -6.43
N ALA A 119 10.61 -4.46 -6.43
CA ALA A 119 11.30 -3.28 -5.90
C ALA A 119 10.95 -2.02 -6.69
N TYR A 120 10.92 -2.10 -8.03
CA TYR A 120 10.48 -0.99 -8.87
C TYR A 120 9.04 -0.61 -8.59
N TRP A 121 8.15 -1.59 -8.44
CA TRP A 121 6.75 -1.32 -8.08
C TRP A 121 6.63 -0.63 -6.72
N ALA A 122 7.32 -1.15 -5.70
CA ALA A 122 7.34 -0.56 -4.36
C ALA A 122 7.86 0.88 -4.38
N PHE A 123 8.93 1.14 -5.15
CA PHE A 123 9.47 2.48 -5.31
C PHE A 123 8.52 3.43 -6.04
N ILE A 124 7.85 2.98 -7.11
CA ILE A 124 6.80 3.75 -7.78
C ILE A 124 5.66 4.09 -6.80
N SER A 125 5.27 3.12 -5.96
CA SER A 125 4.27 3.34 -4.91
C SER A 125 4.72 4.42 -3.92
N VAL A 126 5.98 4.42 -3.47
CA VAL A 126 6.55 5.49 -2.63
C VAL A 126 6.38 6.85 -3.30
N LEU A 127 6.77 6.98 -4.57
CA LEU A 127 6.64 8.25 -5.28
C LEU A 127 5.18 8.68 -5.43
N ALA A 128 4.29 7.76 -5.80
CA ALA A 128 2.88 8.04 -5.99
C ALA A 128 2.19 8.50 -4.70
N THR A 129 2.52 7.85 -3.58
CA THR A 129 1.85 8.06 -2.28
C THR A 129 2.49 9.18 -1.44
N ALA A 130 3.82 9.33 -1.48
CA ALA A 130 4.52 10.35 -0.69
C ALA A 130 4.50 11.75 -1.31
N VAL A 131 4.40 11.88 -2.63
CA VAL A 131 4.38 13.20 -3.29
C VAL A 131 3.02 13.86 -3.05
N PRO A 132 2.95 15.11 -2.56
CA PRO A 132 1.70 15.71 -2.09
C PRO A 132 0.82 16.20 -3.25
N VAL A 133 0.02 15.30 -3.81
CA VAL A 133 -0.88 15.55 -4.94
C VAL A 133 -2.28 15.04 -4.64
N THR A 134 -3.26 15.51 -5.42
CA THR A 134 -4.52 14.77 -5.59
C THR A 134 -4.39 13.97 -6.86
N TYR A 135 -4.73 12.69 -6.80
CA TYR A 135 -4.68 11.83 -7.96
C TYR A 135 -5.67 12.32 -9.04
N PRO A 136 -5.28 12.29 -10.31
CA PRO A 136 -6.12 12.78 -11.39
C PRO A 136 -7.34 11.87 -11.59
N ASP A 137 -8.47 12.45 -12.02
CA ASP A 137 -9.77 11.77 -12.10
C ASP A 137 -9.81 10.56 -13.07
N TRP A 138 -8.85 10.45 -13.99
CA TRP A 138 -8.75 9.31 -14.90
C TRP A 138 -8.18 8.05 -14.23
N MET A 139 -7.54 8.18 -13.06
CA MET A 139 -7.03 7.01 -12.34
C MET A 139 -8.22 6.23 -11.77
N PRO A 140 -8.32 4.90 -11.99
CA PRO A 140 -9.52 4.13 -11.68
C PRO A 140 -10.03 4.31 -10.25
N ALA A 141 -9.48 3.55 -9.29
CA ALA A 141 -9.97 3.57 -7.93
C ALA A 141 -9.47 4.80 -7.13
N TYR A 142 -8.48 5.52 -7.66
CA TYR A 142 -7.77 6.58 -6.95
C TYR A 142 -8.16 8.01 -7.38
N GLY A 143 -8.90 8.20 -8.47
CA GLY A 143 -9.25 9.53 -8.98
C GLY A 143 -9.89 10.43 -7.91
N GLY A 144 -9.37 11.65 -7.76
CA GLY A 144 -9.85 12.62 -6.79
C GLY A 144 -9.37 12.40 -5.34
N HIS A 145 -8.72 11.27 -5.03
CA HIS A 145 -8.19 11.02 -3.68
C HIS A 145 -6.88 11.78 -3.43
N PRO A 146 -6.66 12.33 -2.21
CA PRO A 146 -5.38 12.89 -1.82
C PRO A 146 -4.35 11.78 -1.59
N SER A 147 -3.10 12.00 -2.01
CA SER A 147 -1.99 11.12 -1.64
C SER A 147 -1.68 11.21 -0.14
N ASP A 148 -0.97 10.22 0.40
CA ASP A 148 -0.57 10.21 1.81
C ASP A 148 0.28 11.41 2.19
N GLY A 149 1.21 11.81 1.32
CA GLY A 149 2.00 13.03 1.53
C GLY A 149 1.14 14.29 1.61
N LYS A 150 0.08 14.38 0.80
CA LYS A 150 -0.86 15.49 0.86
C LYS A 150 -1.68 15.46 2.16
N GLN A 151 -2.13 14.28 2.57
CA GLN A 151 -2.84 14.08 3.83
C GLN A 151 -1.95 14.43 5.04
N ALA A 152 -0.67 14.05 5.02
CA ALA A 152 0.29 14.35 6.08
C ALA A 152 0.43 15.86 6.28
N ILE A 153 0.59 16.61 5.18
CA ILE A 153 0.66 18.08 5.23
C ILE A 153 -0.62 18.67 5.81
N ARG A 154 -1.79 18.13 5.45
CA ARG A 154 -3.07 18.58 6.02
C ARG A 154 -3.09 18.39 7.53
N TYR A 155 -2.78 17.17 8.00
CA TYR A 155 -2.78 16.85 9.43
C TYR A 155 -1.78 17.66 10.27
N LEU A 156 -0.66 18.09 9.69
CA LEU A 156 0.33 18.91 10.40
C LEU A 156 0.01 20.41 10.42
N ARG A 157 -0.97 20.86 9.61
CA ARG A 157 -1.37 22.27 9.52
C ARG A 157 -2.64 22.59 10.31
N GLU A 158 -3.43 21.57 10.61
CA GLU A 158 -4.62 21.62 11.48
C GLU A 158 -4.20 21.44 12.95
#